data_AF-A0A7K4UGK8-F1
#
_entry.id   AF-A0A7K4UGK8-F1
#
_cell.length_a   1.000
_cell.length_b   1.000
_cell.length_c   1.000
_cell.angle_alpha   90.00
_cell.angle_beta   90.00
_cell.angle_gamma   90.00
#
_symmetry.space_group_name_H-M   'P 1'
#
loop_
_entity.id
_entity.type
_entity.pdbx_description
1 polymer ?
#
loop_
_entity_poly.entity_id
_entity_poly.type
_entity_poly.pdbx_seq_one_letter_code
_entity_poly.pdbx_strand_id
1 'polypeptide(L)' 'LGAPLCCLGGDKVSWCPPQVTLIPTFDSLVMHEWYQETHERQQELGITVLGSNSTVAMQDETFPACKVEF' A
#
# COMPACT_ATOMS: atom_id res chain seq x y z
N LEU A 1 -16.19 -10.93 -8.37
CA LEU A 1 -15.57 -9.82 -7.60
C LEU A 1 -16.38 -9.65 -6.31
N GLY A 2 -16.02 -10.41 -5.27
CA GLY A 2 -16.73 -10.41 -3.99
C GLY A 2 -16.26 -9.22 -3.14
N ALA A 3 -17.21 -8.42 -2.64
CA ALA A 3 -16.88 -7.38 -1.67
C ALA A 3 -16.29 -8.01 -0.41
N PRO A 4 -15.28 -7.39 0.23
CA PRO A 4 -14.76 -7.87 1.50
C PRO A 4 -15.89 -7.78 2.53
N LEU A 5 -16.33 -8.95 2.98
CA LEU A 5 -17.41 -9.17 3.92
C LEU A 5 -16.96 -8.81 5.34
N CYS A 6 -16.46 -7.59 5.54
CA CYS A 6 -16.34 -7.03 6.87
C CYS A 6 -17.71 -6.50 7.26
N CYS A 7 -18.51 -7.40 7.87
CA CYS A 7 -19.74 -7.19 8.63
C CYS A 7 -21.00 -7.86 8.08
N LEU A 8 -21.06 -9.18 8.15
CA LEU A 8 -22.32 -9.87 8.44
C LEU A 8 -22.23 -10.44 9.85
N GLY A 9 -22.72 -9.66 10.82
CA GLY A 9 -22.82 -10.08 12.22
C GLY A 9 -23.44 -8.99 13.11
N GLY A 10 -24.77 -8.95 13.14
CA GLY A 10 -25.60 -8.24 14.13
C GLY A 10 -25.56 -6.71 14.09
N ASP A 11 -26.64 -6.08 13.58
CA ASP A 11 -27.09 -4.67 13.70
C ASP A 11 -26.08 -3.50 13.67
N LYS A 12 -24.78 -3.74 13.48
CA LYS A 12 -23.72 -2.72 13.46
C LYS A 12 -22.73 -3.04 12.34
N VAL A 13 -22.72 -2.16 11.35
CA VAL A 13 -21.70 -2.18 10.29
C VAL A 13 -20.41 -1.65 10.91
N SER A 14 -19.40 -2.51 11.11
CA SER A 14 -18.03 -2.07 11.35
C SER A 14 -17.25 -2.03 10.04
N TRP A 15 -16.69 -0.88 9.70
CA TRP A 15 -15.85 -0.78 8.52
C TRP A 15 -14.59 -1.64 8.74
N CYS A 16 -14.26 -2.47 7.74
CA CYS A 16 -12.95 -3.11 7.73
C CYS A 16 -11.89 -2.00 7.78
N PRO A 17 -10.81 -2.16 8.58
CA PRO A 17 -9.71 -1.22 8.53
C PRO A 17 -9.21 -1.10 7.07
N PRO A 18 -9.02 0.12 6.56
CA PRO A 18 -8.59 0.31 5.18
C PRO A 18 -7.18 -0.25 4.98
N GLN A 19 -7.00 -1.09 3.97
CA GLN A 19 -5.67 -1.49 3.51
C GLN A 19 -5.13 -0.41 2.58
N VAL A 20 -3.96 0.13 2.90
CA VAL A 20 -3.34 1.22 2.13
C VAL A 20 -2.04 0.72 1.52
N THR A 21 -1.85 0.97 0.23
CA THR A 21 -0.55 0.74 -0.43
C THR A 21 0.10 2.09 -0.71
N LEU A 22 1.28 2.32 -0.15
CA LEU A 22 2.09 3.51 -0.38
C LEU A 22 3.19 3.18 -1.38
N ILE A 23 3.30 3.98 -2.44
CA ILE A 23 4.37 3.89 -3.42
C ILE A 23 5.15 5.20 -3.33
N PRO A 24 6.36 5.21 -2.74
CA PRO A 24 7.22 6.38 -2.75
C PRO A 24 7.55 6.75 -4.19
N THR A 25 7.33 8.01 -4.58
CA THR A 25 7.63 8.50 -5.94
C THR A 25 9.08 8.99 -6.10
N PHE A 26 9.84 9.01 -5.02
CA PHE A 26 11.22 9.46 -4.97
C PHE A 26 12.07 8.48 -4.16
N ASP A 27 13.05 7.87 -4.83
CA ASP A 27 14.02 6.96 -4.22
C ASP A 27 15.21 7.77 -3.67
N SER A 28 15.36 7.75 -2.36
CA SER A 28 16.47 8.42 -1.67
C SER A 28 16.83 7.70 -0.39
N LEU A 29 18.08 7.88 0.06
CA LEU A 29 18.55 7.32 1.32
C LEU A 29 17.67 7.73 2.51
N VAL A 30 17.21 8.98 2.52
CA VAL A 30 16.29 9.50 3.55
C VAL A 30 14.96 8.74 3.56
N MET A 31 14.40 8.40 2.37
CA MET A 31 13.18 7.58 2.31
C MET A 31 13.42 6.14 2.76
N HIS A 32 14.61 5.59 2.50
CA HIS A 32 14.97 4.27 2.98
C HIS A 32 15.08 4.24 4.50
N GLU A 33 15.76 5.22 5.10
CA GLU A 33 15.89 5.35 6.55
C GLU A 33 14.52 5.54 7.21
N TRP A 34 13.70 6.47 6.71
CA TRP A 34 12.34 6.67 7.21
C TRP A 34 11.50 5.40 7.14
N TYR A 35 11.59 4.64 6.04
CA TYR A 35 10.88 3.38 5.89
C TYR A 35 11.33 2.37 6.95
N GLN A 36 12.64 2.20 7.16
CA GLN A 36 13.16 1.28 8.17
C GLN A 36 12.70 1.66 9.58
N GLU A 37 12.73 2.94 9.93
CA GLU A 37 12.34 3.44 11.25
C GLU A 37 10.84 3.31 11.52
N THR A 38 10.00 3.38 10.49
CA THR A 38 8.53 3.43 10.64
C THR A 38 7.81 2.16 10.18
N HIS A 39 8.53 1.16 9.67
CA HIS A 39 7.99 -0.05 9.07
C HIS A 39 6.99 -0.80 9.98
N GLU A 40 7.36 -1.03 11.24
CA GLU A 40 6.51 -1.77 12.19
C GLU A 40 5.18 -1.05 12.42
N ARG A 41 5.24 0.28 12.61
CA ARG A 41 4.04 1.11 12.79
C ARG A 41 3.14 1.13 11.57
N GLN A 42 3.72 1.10 10.38
CA GLN A 42 2.98 1.02 9.12
C GLN A 42 2.23 -0.31 9.00
N GLN A 43 2.86 -1.44 9.38
CA GLN A 43 2.20 -2.74 9.40
C GLN A 43 1.02 -2.78 10.37
N GLU A 44 1.17 -2.23 11.58
CA GLU A 44 0.08 -2.12 12.56
C GLU A 44 -1.14 -1.36 12.01
N LEU A 45 -0.89 -0.40 11.12
CA LEU A 45 -1.91 0.43 10.49
C LEU A 45 -2.47 -0.18 9.18
N GLY A 46 -1.99 -1.35 8.75
CA GLY A 46 -2.39 -1.96 7.49
C GLY A 46 -1.85 -1.23 6.25
N ILE A 47 -0.72 -0.51 6.39
CA ILE A 47 -0.02 0.19 5.32
C ILE A 47 1.08 -0.71 4.77
N THR A 48 1.05 -0.97 3.47
CA THR A 48 2.11 -1.69 2.73
C THR A 48 2.88 -0.69 1.88
N VAL A 49 4.19 -0.58 2.08
CA VAL A 49 5.05 0.26 1.24
C VAL A 49 5.70 -0.59 0.16
N LEU A 50 5.53 -0.20 -1.10
CA LEU A 50 6.15 -0.86 -2.24
C LEU A 50 7.40 -0.08 -2.66
N GLY A 51 8.55 -0.75 -2.72
CA GLY A 51 9.81 -0.14 -3.13
C GLY A 51 9.88 0.17 -4.64
N SER A 52 10.93 0.89 -5.05
CA SER A 52 11.18 1.37 -6.42
C SER A 52 11.25 0.27 -7.50
N ASN A 53 11.56 -0.99 -7.12
CA ASN A 53 11.54 -2.15 -8.03
C ASN A 53 10.14 -2.79 -8.17
N SER A 54 9.14 -2.29 -7.46
CA SER A 54 7.79 -2.82 -7.52
C SER A 54 7.11 -2.39 -8.82
N THR A 55 6.02 -3.07 -9.17
CA THR A 55 5.23 -2.75 -10.36
C THR A 55 3.74 -2.69 -10.04
N VAL A 56 3.04 -1.71 -10.60
CA VAL A 56 1.58 -1.60 -10.53
C VAL A 56 1.00 -2.28 -11.76
N ALA A 57 0.24 -3.35 -11.55
CA ALA A 57 -0.54 -3.97 -12.62
C ALA A 57 -1.87 -3.20 -12.79
N MET A 58 -2.14 -2.70 -13.98
CA MET A 58 -3.43 -2.13 -14.38
C MET A 58 -3.96 -2.92 -15.57
N GLN A 59 -5.08 -3.63 -15.35
CA GLN A 59 -5.67 -4.52 -16.36
C GLN A 59 -4.62 -5.50 -16.93
N ASP A 60 -4.32 -5.41 -18.22
CA ASP A 60 -3.37 -6.28 -18.93
C ASP A 60 -1.94 -5.70 -18.99
N GLU A 61 -1.71 -4.53 -18.35
CA GLU A 61 -0.42 -3.83 -18.40
C GLU A 61 0.22 -3.73 -17.01
N THR A 62 1.55 -3.69 -16.99
CA THR A 62 2.35 -3.59 -15.76
C THR A 62 3.27 -2.39 -15.87
N PHE A 63 3.15 -1.46 -14.92
CA PHE A 63 3.91 -0.22 -14.89
C PHE A 63 4.93 -0.26 -13.75
N PRO A 64 6.18 0.15 -13.96
CA PRO A 64 7.13 0.33 -12.86
C PRO A 64 6.56 1.35 -11.86
N ALA A 65 6.61 1.00 -10.56
CA ALA A 65 6.04 1.80 -9.48
C ALA A 65 6.75 3.17 -9.33
N CYS A 66 7.89 3.35 -9.98
CA CYS A 66 8.49 4.66 -10.25
C CYS A 66 9.16 4.64 -11.62
N LYS A 67 8.52 5.23 -12.63
CA LYS A 67 9.25 5.73 -13.79
C LYS A 67 8.55 6.96 -14.35
N VAL A 68 8.79 8.10 -13.69
CA VAL A 68 8.68 9.38 -14.38
C VAL A 68 9.99 9.53 -15.16
N GLU A 69 9.94 9.28 -16.47
CA GLU A 69 11.08 9.59 -17.35
C GLU A 69 11.22 11.11 -17.45
N PHE A 70 12.45 11.60 -17.31
CA PHE A 70 12.82 12.98 -17.64
C PHE A 70 13.17 13.10 -19.11
#